data_AF-A0A4S4B468-F1
#
_entry.id   AF-A0A4S4B468-F1
#
_cell.length_a   1.000
_cell.length_b   1.000
_cell.length_c   1.000
_cell.angle_alpha   90.00
_cell.angle_beta   90.00
_cell.angle_gamma   90.00
#
_symmetry.space_group_name_H-M   'P 1'
#
loop_
_entity.id
_entity.type
_entity.pdbx_description
1 polymer ?
#
loop_
_entity_poly.entity_id
_entity_poly.type
_entity_poly.pdbx_seq_one_letter_code
_entity_poly.pdbx_strand_id
1 'polypeptide(L)'
;MIFADLQHSERYSDIHAELVGFVSSRFSEVKSGLQGDSWIWIFDGEEKVAIDTFSSMTHQVKSNKPGAHVQQVLDILQSRYKLLVYEEPELEGFEDV
;
A
#
# COMPACT_ATOMS: atom_id res chain seq x y z
N MET A 1 6.93 -4.55 7.40
CA MET A 1 7.14 -3.13 7.80
C MET A 1 6.11 -2.24 7.14
N ILE A 2 5.60 -1.23 7.86
CA ILE A 2 4.61 -0.25 7.42
C ILE A 2 5.31 1.09 7.21
N PHE A 3 5.16 1.69 6.03
CA PHE A 3 5.86 2.92 5.64
C PHE A 3 4.96 4.14 5.59
N ALA A 4 3.68 3.95 5.28
CA ALA A 4 2.73 5.04 5.20
C ALA A 4 1.29 4.55 5.36
N ASP A 5 0.40 5.49 5.71
CA ASP A 5 -1.05 5.30 5.73
C ASP A 5 -1.72 6.27 4.76
N LEU A 6 -2.62 5.77 3.90
CA LEU A 6 -3.44 6.60 3.03
C LEU A 6 -4.57 7.24 3.85
N GLN A 7 -4.59 8.56 3.89
CA GLN A 7 -5.65 9.30 4.56
C GLN A 7 -6.86 9.46 3.65
N HIS A 8 -7.91 8.71 3.95
CA HIS A 8 -9.23 8.79 3.31
C HIS A 8 -10.34 8.59 4.36
N SER A 9 -11.52 9.16 4.14
CA SER A 9 -12.67 9.03 5.04
C SER A 9 -13.71 8.03 4.53
N GLU A 10 -13.61 7.65 3.26
CA GLU A 10 -14.41 6.65 2.58
C GLU A 10 -14.06 5.23 3.07
N ARG A 11 -14.98 4.28 2.86
CA ARG A 11 -14.69 2.87 3.14
C ARG A 11 -13.65 2.37 2.15
N TYR A 12 -12.74 1.51 2.61
CA TYR A 12 -11.70 0.94 1.77
C TYR A 12 -12.25 0.28 0.50
N SER A 13 -13.45 -0.31 0.57
CA SER A 13 -14.14 -0.94 -0.55
C SER A 13 -14.49 0.04 -1.67
N ASP A 14 -14.82 1.26 -1.31
CA ASP A 14 -15.34 2.27 -2.23
C ASP A 14 -14.20 2.88 -3.06
N ILE A 15 -13.01 2.99 -2.45
CA ILE A 15 -11.82 3.51 -3.10
C ILE A 15 -10.97 2.43 -3.77
N HIS A 16 -11.17 1.15 -3.47
CA HIS A 16 -10.33 0.05 -3.92
C HIS A 16 -10.16 0.05 -5.45
N ALA A 17 -11.26 0.11 -6.20
CA ALA A 17 -11.22 0.05 -7.66
C ALA A 17 -10.48 1.25 -8.27
N GLU A 18 -10.66 2.45 -7.70
CA GLU A 18 -9.95 3.66 -8.13
C GLU A 18 -8.45 3.54 -7.85
N LEU A 19 -8.08 3.10 -6.65
CA LEU A 19 -6.70 2.94 -6.21
C LEU A 19 -5.98 1.89 -7.08
N VAL A 20 -6.62 0.74 -7.33
CA VAL A 20 -6.11 -0.29 -8.23
C VAL A 20 -5.92 0.26 -9.64
N GLY A 21 -6.91 0.99 -10.18
CA GLY A 21 -6.81 1.59 -11.51
C GLY A 21 -5.68 2.61 -11.61
N PHE A 22 -5.50 3.43 -10.57
CA PHE A 22 -4.40 4.38 -10.50
C PHE A 22 -3.05 3.68 -10.48
N VAL A 23 -2.84 2.73 -9.57
CA VAL A 23 -1.57 1.99 -9.43
C VAL A 23 -1.27 1.18 -10.70
N SER A 24 -2.25 0.46 -11.24
CA SER A 24 -2.08 -0.37 -12.45
C SER A 24 -1.75 0.44 -13.70
N SER A 25 -2.03 1.74 -13.72
CA SER A 25 -1.63 2.61 -14.84
C SER A 25 -0.15 3.03 -14.78
N ARG A 26 0.56 2.78 -13.67
CA ARG A 26 1.96 3.19 -13.42
C ARG A 26 2.90 2.02 -13.22
N PHE A 27 2.39 0.87 -12.81
CA PHE A 27 3.16 -0.34 -12.56
C PHE A 27 2.73 -1.47 -13.49
N SER A 28 3.69 -2.26 -13.95
CA SER A 28 3.46 -3.34 -14.91
C SER A 28 2.88 -4.61 -14.29
N GLU A 29 3.19 -4.89 -13.02
CA GLU A 29 2.71 -6.08 -12.33
C GLU A 29 1.99 -5.71 -11.04
N VAL A 30 0.66 -5.71 -11.12
CA VAL A 30 -0.23 -5.41 -10.00
C VAL A 30 -1.24 -6.55 -9.85
N LYS A 31 -1.41 -7.03 -8.62
CA LYS A 31 -2.46 -7.98 -8.24
C LYS A 31 -3.31 -7.36 -7.15
N SER A 32 -4.62 -7.58 -7.16
CA SER A 32 -5.48 -7.01 -6.14
C SER A 32 -6.72 -7.85 -5.87
N GLY A 33 -7.35 -7.59 -4.74
CA GLY A 33 -8.64 -8.18 -4.41
C GLY A 33 -9.32 -7.46 -3.26
N LEU A 34 -10.62 -7.74 -3.14
CA LEU A 34 -11.49 -7.24 -2.09
C LEU A 34 -12.25 -8.43 -1.50
N GLN A 35 -11.77 -8.97 -0.37
CA GLN A 35 -12.34 -10.14 0.30
C GLN A 35 -12.24 -9.97 1.81
N GLY A 36 -13.24 -9.34 2.43
CA GLY A 36 -13.18 -8.93 3.84
C GLY A 36 -12.30 -7.71 4.06
N ASP A 37 -11.20 -7.62 3.32
CA ASP A 37 -10.24 -6.52 3.31
C ASP A 37 -9.85 -6.14 1.87
N SER A 38 -9.27 -4.96 1.72
CA SER A 38 -8.62 -4.55 0.47
C SER A 38 -7.15 -4.93 0.51
N TRP A 39 -6.67 -5.55 -0.56
CA TRP A 39 -5.25 -5.79 -0.77
C TRP A 39 -4.86 -5.51 -2.22
N ILE A 40 -3.69 -4.90 -2.38
CA ILE A 40 -3.07 -4.58 -3.66
C ILE A 40 -1.58 -4.91 -3.51
N TRP A 41 -1.04 -5.73 -4.39
CA TRP A 41 0.36 -6.09 -4.44
C TRP A 41 0.99 -5.56 -5.72
N ILE A 42 2.05 -4.79 -5.56
CA ILE A 42 2.86 -4.24 -6.64
C ILE A 42 4.18 -4.99 -6.64
N PHE A 43 4.56 -5.54 -7.79
CA PHE A 43 5.81 -6.27 -7.96
C PHE A 43 6.80 -5.48 -8.83
N ASP A 44 8.04 -5.40 -8.36
CA ASP A 44 9.19 -4.86 -9.10
C ASP A 44 10.33 -5.88 -9.03
N GLY A 45 10.36 -6.78 -10.02
CA GLY A 45 11.24 -7.95 -9.98
C GLY A 45 10.89 -8.89 -8.82
N GLU A 46 11.84 -9.10 -7.91
CA GLU A 46 11.65 -9.90 -6.69
C GLU A 46 11.05 -9.10 -5.53
N GLU A 47 10.91 -7.79 -5.69
CA GLU A 47 10.39 -6.90 -4.66
C GLU A 47 8.87 -6.83 -4.69
N LYS A 48 8.27 -6.78 -3.51
CA LYS A 48 6.82 -6.61 -3.34
C LYS A 48 6.54 -5.43 -2.41
N VAL A 49 5.67 -4.54 -2.86
CA VAL A 49 5.01 -3.54 -2.01
C VAL A 49 3.53 -3.90 -1.91
N ALA A 50 3.04 -4.02 -0.68
CA ALA A 50 1.63 -4.23 -0.40
C ALA A 50 0.95 -2.91 -0.04
N ILE A 51 -0.27 -2.73 -0.51
CA ILE A 51 -1.18 -1.67 -0.09
C ILE A 51 -2.45 -2.36 0.39
N ASP A 52 -2.65 -2.44 1.71
CA ASP A 52 -3.72 -3.25 2.29
C ASP A 52 -4.33 -2.63 3.56
N THR A 53 -5.46 -3.20 4.00
CA THR A 53 -6.18 -2.79 5.21
C THR A 53 -6.12 -3.84 6.31
N PHE A 54 -5.16 -4.77 6.29
CA PHE A 54 -5.19 -5.92 7.22
C PHE A 54 -5.03 -5.53 8.68
N SER A 55 -4.29 -4.45 8.94
CA SER A 55 -3.99 -3.95 10.28
C SER A 55 -4.57 -2.56 10.56
N SER A 56 -5.38 -2.00 9.64
CA SER A 56 -5.95 -0.66 9.76
C SER A 56 -7.28 -0.54 9.00
N MET A 57 -8.10 0.44 9.35
CA MET A 57 -9.34 0.76 8.62
C MET A 57 -9.06 1.47 7.28
N THR A 58 -7.82 1.93 7.07
CA THR A 58 -7.33 2.63 5.89
C THR A 58 -6.18 1.86 5.25
N HIS A 59 -5.87 2.19 4.00
CA HIS A 59 -4.82 1.48 3.27
C HIS A 59 -3.44 1.86 3.78
N GLN A 60 -2.64 0.86 4.12
CA GLN A 60 -1.26 1.01 4.55
C GLN A 60 -0.30 0.52 3.48
N VAL A 61 0.79 1.25 3.27
CA VAL A 61 1.89 0.86 2.36
C VAL A 61 2.90 0.04 3.15
N LYS A 62 3.12 -1.21 2.74
CA LYS A 62 3.96 -2.19 3.45
C LYS A 62 4.99 -2.84 2.52
N SER A 63 6.14 -3.21 3.08
CA SER A 63 7.17 -3.99 2.41
C SER A 63 8.01 -4.77 3.43
N ASN A 64 8.67 -5.83 2.99
CA ASN A 64 9.59 -6.62 3.82
C ASN A 64 10.96 -5.95 4.00
N LYS A 65 11.32 -5.03 3.11
CA LYS A 65 12.55 -4.24 3.22
C LYS A 65 12.36 -2.83 2.68
N PRO A 66 13.05 -1.83 3.26
CA PRO A 66 13.14 -0.51 2.66
C PRO A 66 13.89 -0.59 1.33
N GLY A 67 13.59 0.31 0.40
CA GLY A 67 14.26 0.37 -0.89
C GLY A 67 13.58 1.29 -1.89
N ALA A 68 14.18 1.38 -3.09
CA ALA A 68 13.69 2.23 -4.17
C ALA A 68 12.26 1.86 -4.61
N HIS A 69 11.91 0.57 -4.55
CA HIS A 69 10.56 0.07 -4.87
C HIS A 69 9.50 0.67 -3.94
N VAL A 70 9.79 0.80 -2.65
CA VAL A 70 8.88 1.45 -1.69
C VAL A 70 8.77 2.93 -1.98
N GLN A 71 9.90 3.62 -2.19
CA GLN A 71 9.91 5.05 -2.46
C GLN A 71 9.13 5.39 -3.73
N GLN A 72 9.28 4.59 -4.80
CA GLN A 72 8.54 4.77 -6.04
C GLN A 72 7.03 4.67 -5.84
N VAL A 73 6.57 3.72 -5.03
CA VAL A 73 5.15 3.58 -4.67
C VAL A 73 4.68 4.79 -3.86
N LEU A 74 5.44 5.23 -2.87
CA LEU A 74 5.12 6.42 -2.08
C LEU A 74 5.02 7.67 -2.95
N ASP A 75 5.99 7.92 -3.84
CA ASP A 75 6.02 9.09 -4.72
C ASP A 75 4.81 9.10 -5.67
N ILE A 76 4.47 7.95 -6.25
CA ILE A 76 3.30 7.82 -7.11
C ILE A 76 2.01 8.07 -6.33
N LEU A 77 1.87 7.50 -5.14
CA LEU A 77 0.67 7.68 -4.32
C LEU A 77 0.54 9.12 -3.83
N GLN A 78 1.63 9.79 -3.41
CA GLN A 78 1.63 11.19 -2.99
C GLN A 78 1.21 12.16 -4.09
N SER A 79 1.38 11.79 -5.36
CA SER A 79 0.94 12.63 -6.49
C SER A 79 -0.58 12.80 -6.58
N ARG A 80 -1.36 11.92 -5.91
CA ARG A 80 -2.83 11.92 -5.98
C ARG A 80 -3.51 11.84 -4.61
N TYR A 81 -2.92 11.12 -3.67
CA TYR A 81 -3.51 10.83 -2.37
C TYR A 81 -2.72 11.51 -1.25
N LYS A 82 -3.42 11.83 -0.16
CA LYS A 82 -2.78 12.30 1.06
C LYS A 82 -2.22 11.10 1.81
N LEU A 83 -0.90 11.04 1.97
CA LEU A 83 -0.24 10.03 2.78
C LEU A 83 0.23 10.62 4.11
N LEU A 84 0.10 9.84 5.18
CA LEU A 84 0.90 9.98 6.38
C LEU A 84 2.09 9.04 6.24
N VAL A 85 3.25 9.58 5.83
CA VAL A 85 4.49 8.79 5.74
C VAL A 85 5.19 8.82 7.10
N TYR A 86 5.61 7.65 7.56
CA TYR A 86 6.33 7.53 8.83
C TYR A 86 7.81 7.87 8.66
N GLU A 87 8.41 8.50 9.67
CA GLU A 87 9.85 8.83 9.67
C GLU A 87 10.71 7.56 9.67
N GLU A 88 10.25 6.54 10.41
CA GLU A 88 10.80 5.19 10.40
C GLU A 88 9.67 4.19 10.17
N PRO A 89 9.90 3.09 9.43
CA PRO A 89 8.87 2.10 9.20
C PRO A 89 8.45 1.42 10.50
N GLU A 90 7.14 1.33 10.73
CA GLU A 90 6.58 0.62 11.88
C GLU A 90 6.57 -0.90 11.63
N LEU A 91 6.72 -1.68 12.69
CA LEU A 91 6.55 -3.13 12.62
C LEU A 91 5.05 -3.46 12.65
N GLU A 92 4.65 -4.42 11.82
CA GLU A 92 3.29 -4.95 11.87
C GLU A 92 3.16 -5.79 13.14
N GLY A 93 2.16 -5.50 13.97
CA GLY A 93 2.03 -6.06 15.33
C GLY A 93 1.80 -7.58 15.43
N PHE A 94 1.94 -8.32 14.33
CA PHE A 94 1.77 -9.77 14.26
C PHE A 94 2.86 -10.47 13.43
N GLU A 95 4.11 -9.97 13.44
CA GLU A 95 5.24 -10.86 13.19
C GLU A 95 5.52 -11.64 14.48
N ASP A 96 4.80 -12.76 14.66
CA ASP A 96 5.18 -13.79 15.62
C ASP A 96 6.62 -14.26 15.32
N VAL A 97 7.41 -14.33 16.39
CA VAL A 97 8.79 -14.86 16.48
C VAL A 97 8.87 -16.30 15.98
#